data_AF-A0A938VMT4-F1
#
_entry.id   AF-A0A938VMT4-F1
#
_cell.length_a   1.000
_cell.length_b   1.000
_cell.length_c   1.000
_cell.angle_alpha   90.00
_cell.angle_beta   90.00
_cell.angle_gamma   90.00
#
_symmetry.space_group_name_H-M   'P 1'
#
loop_
_entity.id
_entity.type
_entity.pdbx_description
1 polymer ?
#
loop_
_entity_poly.entity_id
_entity_poly.type
_entity_poly.pdbx_seq_one_letter_code
_entity_poly.pdbx_strand_id
1 'polypeptide(L)' 'MFGHGPLGWLATLDTAHSQRLSSWDRTGGNRDYVGIEPGQSGVLADLAGAGVVRHIWITASSEDRH' A
#
# COMPACT_ATOMS: atom_id res chain seq x y z
N MET A 1 -19.38 -18.63 14.20
CA MET A 1 -19.53 -19.84 13.35
C MET A 1 -18.66 -19.60 12.13
N PHE A 2 -17.63 -20.42 11.94
CA PHE A 2 -16.46 -20.11 11.12
C PHE A 2 -16.79 -20.09 9.61
N GLY A 3 -16.77 -18.89 9.01
CA GLY A 3 -16.74 -18.73 7.56
C GLY A 3 -15.37 -19.17 7.03
N HIS A 4 -15.22 -20.45 6.69
CA HIS A 4 -14.01 -20.97 6.06
C HIS A 4 -14.12 -20.88 4.54
N GLY A 5 -13.24 -20.07 3.93
CA GLY A 5 -13.11 -19.89 2.48
C GLY A 5 -12.67 -18.46 2.14
N PRO A 6 -12.14 -18.21 0.92
CA PRO A 6 -11.66 -16.89 0.51
C PRO A 6 -12.72 -15.78 0.56
N LEU A 7 -14.01 -16.15 0.59
CA LEU A 7 -15.15 -15.24 0.70
C LEU A 7 -15.89 -15.35 2.04
N GLY A 8 -15.40 -16.17 2.98
CA GLY A 8 -16.13 -16.54 4.20
C GLY A 8 -16.52 -15.38 5.12
N TRP A 9 -15.90 -14.21 4.92
CA TRP A 9 -16.14 -13.01 5.71
C TRP A 9 -16.71 -11.84 4.87
N LEU A 10 -16.93 -12.02 3.57
CA LEU A 10 -17.25 -10.91 2.66
C LEU A 10 -18.56 -10.20 2.99
N ALA A 11 -19.58 -10.94 3.43
CA ALA A 11 -20.90 -10.40 3.76
C ALA A 11 -21.07 -10.05 5.25
N THR A 12 -20.03 -10.23 6.07
CA THR A 12 -20.07 -9.93 7.51
C THR A 12 -19.57 -8.51 7.75
N LEU A 13 -20.31 -7.75 8.56
CA LEU A 13 -19.83 -6.46 9.03
C LEU A 13 -18.72 -6.67 10.07
N ASP A 14 -17.61 -5.96 9.88
CA ASP A 14 -16.49 -5.88 10.82
C ASP A 14 -16.35 -4.42 11.29
N THR A 15 -15.87 -4.25 12.52
CA THR A 15 -15.44 -2.96 13.07
C THR A 15 -14.09 -2.49 12.53
N ALA A 16 -13.34 -3.37 11.85
CA ALA A 16 -12.10 -3.00 11.18
C ALA A 16 -12.34 -2.07 9.99
N HIS A 17 -11.39 -1.17 9.74
CA HIS A 17 -11.44 -0.23 8.61
C HIS A 17 -10.30 -0.48 7.62
N SER A 18 -10.61 -0.43 6.32
CA SER A 18 -9.60 -0.47 5.27
C SER A 18 -8.89 0.87 5.17
N GLN A 19 -7.56 0.84 5.17
CA GLN A 19 -6.72 2.01 4.94
C GLN A 19 -5.78 1.75 3.77
N ARG A 20 -5.35 2.83 3.11
CA ARG A 20 -4.42 2.77 1.98
C ARG A 20 -3.49 3.97 2.02
N LEU A 21 -2.20 3.69 1.88
CA LEU A 21 -1.16 4.68 1.63
C LEU A 21 -0.46 4.26 0.34
N SER A 22 -0.23 5.22 -0.55
CA SER A 22 0.45 5.00 -1.82
C SER A 22 1.30 6.22 -2.19
N SER A 23 2.05 6.10 -3.29
CA SER A 23 2.85 7.17 -3.90
C SER A 23 2.01 8.23 -4.64
N TRP A 24 0.70 8.30 -4.40
CA TRP A 24 -0.20 9.18 -5.14
C TRP A 24 0.18 10.66 -5.01
N ASP A 25 -0.08 11.42 -6.07
CA ASP A 25 0.20 12.84 -6.14
C ASP A 25 -0.80 13.66 -5.31
N ARG A 26 -0.32 14.17 -4.16
CA ARG A 26 -1.12 14.95 -3.21
C ARG A 26 -1.66 16.26 -3.76
N THR A 27 -1.15 16.73 -4.90
CA THR A 27 -1.65 17.94 -5.57
C THR A 27 -2.89 17.67 -6.44
N GLY A 28 -3.24 16.39 -6.67
CA GLY A 28 -4.25 15.98 -7.64
C GLY A 28 -3.74 15.88 -9.08
N GLY A 29 -2.42 16.00 -9.28
CA GLY A 29 -1.74 15.72 -10.55
C GLY A 29 -1.58 14.22 -10.83
N ASN A 30 -0.61 13.90 -11.69
CA ASN A 30 -0.35 12.52 -12.15
C ASN A 30 1.09 12.07 -11.85
N ARG A 31 1.78 12.73 -10.90
CA ARG A 31 3.11 12.30 -10.44
C ARG A 31 2.99 11.24 -9.35
N ASP A 32 2.33 10.13 -9.66
CA ASP A 32 1.97 9.07 -8.70
C ASP A 32 3.12 8.10 -8.37
N TYR A 33 4.34 8.64 -8.18
CA TYR A 33 5.54 7.89 -7.83
C TYR A 33 6.39 8.66 -6.82
N VAL A 34 7.27 7.94 -6.14
CA VAL A 34 8.32 8.54 -5.30
C VAL A 34 9.66 8.35 -6.01
N GLY A 35 10.42 9.44 -6.16
CA GLY A 35 11.80 9.39 -6.67
C GLY A 35 12.76 9.01 -5.55
N ILE A 36 13.68 8.08 -5.83
CA ILE A 36 14.74 7.69 -4.91
C ILE A 36 16.06 7.80 -5.68
N GLU A 37 16.89 8.76 -5.29
CA GLU A 37 18.19 8.99 -5.90
C GLU A 37 19.20 7.89 -5.52
N PRO A 38 20.30 7.73 -6.28
CA PRO A 38 21.35 6.77 -5.94
C PRO A 38 21.85 6.92 -4.49
N GLY A 39 21.86 5.79 -3.77
CA GLY A 39 22.27 5.73 -2.36
C GLY A 39 21.24 6.26 -1.35
N GLN A 40 20.06 6.73 -1.79
CA GLN A 40 18.99 7.15 -0.90
C GLN A 40 18.10 5.98 -0.45
N SER A 41 17.40 6.20 0.65
CA SER A 41 16.32 5.34 1.12
C SER A 41 15.07 6.18 1.33
N GLY A 42 13.92 5.63 0.98
CA GLY A 42 12.62 6.27 1.17
C GLY A 42 11.71 5.45 2.07
N VAL A 43 10.92 6.13 2.91
CA VAL A 43 9.87 5.48 3.70
C VAL A 43 8.62 5.34 2.82
N LEU A 44 8.24 4.11 2.49
CA LEU A 44 7.04 3.85 1.68
C LEU A 44 5.75 4.03 2.48
N ALA A 45 5.74 3.63 3.75
CA ALA A 45 4.60 3.82 4.66
C ALA A 45 5.10 3.93 6.10
N ASP A 46 4.75 5.02 6.78
CA ASP A 46 4.91 5.19 8.23
C ASP A 46 3.52 5.13 8.86
N LEU A 47 3.23 4.04 9.57
CA LEU A 47 1.90 3.71 10.06
C LEU A 47 1.94 3.54 11.58
N ALA A 48 0.97 4.15 12.28
CA ALA A 48 0.82 4.02 13.72
C ALA A 48 -0.41 3.18 14.10
N GLY A 49 -0.36 2.55 15.26
CA GLY A 49 -1.46 1.74 15.80
C GLY A 49 -1.46 0.28 15.31
N ALA A 50 -2.46 -0.47 15.76
CA ALA A 50 -2.59 -1.89 15.44
C ALA A 50 -3.31 -2.10 14.09
N GLY A 51 -2.86 -3.08 13.32
CA GLY A 51 -3.45 -3.44 12.05
C GLY A 51 -2.73 -4.58 11.34
N VAL A 52 -3.21 -4.92 10.13
CA VAL A 52 -2.60 -5.94 9.27
C VAL A 52 -2.44 -5.38 7.87
N VAL A 53 -1.20 -5.38 7.36
CA VAL A 53 -0.94 -5.12 5.94
C VAL A 53 -1.24 -6.39 5.15
N ARG A 54 -2.30 -6.36 4.33
CA ARG A 54 -2.78 -7.53 3.58
C ARG A 54 -2.40 -7.52 2.10
N HIS A 55 -1.96 -6.36 1.59
CA HIS A 55 -1.67 -6.17 0.18
C HIS A 55 -0.62 -5.07 0.00
N ILE A 56 0.45 -5.40 -0.72
CA ILE A 56 1.50 -4.48 -1.13
C ILE A 56 1.65 -4.65 -2.63
N TRP A 57 1.62 -3.53 -3.37
CA TRP A 57 1.90 -3.50 -4.79
C TRP A 57 3.00 -2.47 -5.04
N ILE A 58 4.03 -2.88 -5.77
CA ILE A 58 5.19 -2.06 -6.11
C ILE A 58 5.56 -2.32 -7.57
N THR A 59 5.91 -1.26 -8.27
CA THR A 59 6.63 -1.31 -9.55
C THR A 59 7.75 -0.28 -9.49
N ALA A 60 8.80 -0.46 -10.27
CA ALA A 60 9.92 0.46 -10.34
C ALA A 60 10.25 0.78 -11.80
N SER A 61 10.60 2.03 -12.05
CA SER A 61 11.18 2.50 -13.30
C SER A 61 12.59 3.01 -12.99
N SER A 62 13.59 2.49 -13.67
CA SER A 62 14.98 2.89 -13.53
C SER A 62 15.55 3.20 -14.91
N GLU A 63 16.36 4.25 -14.99
CA GLU A 63 17.17 4.54 -16.18
C GLU A 63 18.45 3.70 -16.22
N ASP A 64 18.76 2.98 -15.12
CA ASP A 64 19.91 2.10 -15.07
C ASP A 64 19.79 1.00 -16.15
N ARG A 65 20.90 0.76 -16.85
CA ARG A 65 20.95 -0.17 -17.98
C ARG A 65 21.25 -1.61 -17.54
N HIS A 66 21.46 -1.84 -16.24
CA HIS A 66 21.95 -3.10 -15.68
C HIS A 66 21.11 -3.58 -14.50
#